data_AF-C8WMA0-F1
#
_entry.id   AF-C8WMA0-F1
#
_cell.length_a   1.000
_cell.length_b   1.000
_cell.length_c   1.000
_cell.angle_alpha   90.00
_cell.angle_beta   90.00
_cell.angle_gamma   90.00
#
_symmetry.space_group_name_H-M   'P 1'
#
loop_
_entity.id
_entity.type
_entity.pdbx_description
1 polymer ?
#
loop_
_entity_poly.entity_id
_entity_poly.type
_entity_poly.pdbx_seq_one_letter_code
_entity_poly.pdbx_strand_id
1 'polypeptide(L)' 'MERTEIEGAINAYKNLLQQTDYMAIKHADGALTPEEYGPMRAKREEWREAINQCEAQLATLDEQEPAEQGAI' A
#
# COMPACT_ATOMS: atom_id res chain seq x y z
N MET A 1 8.37 -12.69 5.40
CA MET A 1 7.31 -12.94 4.41
C MET A 1 7.99 -13.32 3.13
N GLU A 2 7.47 -14.32 2.44
CA GLU A 2 7.95 -14.67 1.10
C GLU A 2 7.50 -13.59 0.09
N ARG A 3 8.21 -13.45 -1.04
CA ARG A 3 7.90 -12.45 -2.10
C ARG A 3 6.41 -12.42 -2.44
N THR A 4 5.80 -13.58 -2.67
CA THR A 4 4.38 -13.73 -3.02
C THR A 4 3.43 -13.25 -1.92
N GLU A 5 3.81 -13.43 -0.65
CA GLU A 5 3.04 -12.92 0.49
C GLU A 5 3.12 -11.39 0.56
N ILE A 6 4.30 -10.82 0.28
CA ILE A 6 4.51 -9.36 0.29
C ILE A 6 3.72 -8.70 -0.83
N GLU A 7 3.77 -9.26 -2.05
CA GLU A 7 2.95 -8.81 -3.18
C GLU A 7 1.45 -8.93 -2.89
N GLY A 8 1.03 -10.03 -2.26
CA GLY A 8 -0.35 -10.23 -1.80
C GLY A 8 -0.79 -9.15 -0.81
N ALA A 9 0.05 -8.83 0.17
CA ALA A 9 -0.23 -7.78 1.15
C ALA A 9 -0.33 -6.40 0.49
N ILE A 10 0.59 -6.04 -0.40
CA ILE A 10 0.54 -4.78 -1.18
C ILE A 10 -0.78 -4.68 -1.93
N ASN A 11 -1.19 -5.74 -2.62
CA ASN A 11 -2.46 -5.76 -3.37
C ASN A 11 -3.68 -5.61 -2.46
N ALA A 12 -3.67 -6.24 -1.28
CA ALA A 12 -4.73 -6.07 -0.29
C ALA A 12 -4.85 -4.62 0.20
N TYR A 13 -3.73 -3.98 0.56
CA TYR A 13 -3.73 -2.57 0.99
C TYR A 13 -4.13 -1.61 -0.14
N LYS A 14 -3.65 -1.84 -1.37
CA LYS A 14 -4.09 -1.05 -2.55
C LYS A 14 -5.59 -1.20 -2.80
N ASN A 15 -6.14 -2.39 -2.58
CA ASN A 15 -7.58 -2.61 -2.69
C ASN A 15 -8.38 -1.88 -1.58
N LEU A 16 -7.88 -1.85 -0.34
CA LEU A 16 -8.50 -1.07 0.75
C LEU A 16 -8.47 0.44 0.48
N LEU A 17 -7.38 0.95 -0.10
CA LEU A 17 -7.33 2.32 -0.58
C LEU A 17 -8.39 2.56 -1.67
N GLN A 18 -8.46 1.70 -2.68
CA GLN A 18 -9.44 1.84 -3.76
C GLN A 18 -10.90 1.82 -3.26
N GLN A 19 -11.23 0.90 -2.35
CA GLN A 19 -12.57 0.79 -1.75
C GLN A 19 -12.99 2.06 -1.00
N THR A 20 -12.02 2.88 -0.57
CA THR A 20 -12.27 4.07 0.26
C THR A 20 -12.07 5.38 -0.50
N ASP A 21 -11.77 5.33 -1.81
CA ASP A 21 -11.53 6.53 -2.63
C ASP A 21 -12.77 7.42 -2.75
N TYR A 22 -13.97 6.84 -2.80
CA TYR A 22 -15.20 7.64 -2.85
C TYR A 22 -15.36 8.54 -1.61
N MET A 23 -14.99 8.06 -0.42
CA MET A 23 -15.00 8.88 0.80
C MET A 23 -13.91 9.96 0.78
N ALA A 24 -12.73 9.63 0.23
CA ALA A 24 -11.65 10.60 0.06
C ALA A 24 -12.06 11.74 -0.88
N ILE A 25 -12.73 11.41 -2.00
CA ILE A 25 -13.29 12.37 -2.96
C ILE A 25 -14.36 13.24 -2.29
N LYS A 26 -15.32 12.63 -1.57
CA LYS A 26 -16.34 13.40 -0.82
C LYS A 26 -15.74 14.42 0.15
N HIS A 27 -14.70 14.04 0.87
CA HIS A 27 -14.01 14.96 1.76
C HIS A 27 -13.30 16.07 0.98
N ALA A 28 -12.64 15.75 -0.13
CA ALA A 28 -11.98 16.75 -0.99
C ALA A 28 -12.97 17.77 -1.59
N ASP A 29 -14.17 17.30 -1.95
CA ASP A 29 -15.24 18.14 -2.52
C ASP A 29 -16.05 18.89 -1.45
N GLY A 30 -15.72 18.74 -0.16
CA GLY A 30 -16.41 19.37 0.96
C GLY A 30 -17.75 18.74 1.35
N ALA A 31 -18.08 17.58 0.79
CA ALA A 31 -19.31 16.82 1.08
C ALA A 31 -19.20 15.88 2.30
N LEU A 32 -18.01 15.78 2.91
CA LEU A 32 -17.75 15.02 4.14
C LEU A 32 -16.84 15.86 5.05
N THR A 33 -17.19 16.04 6.32
CA THR A 33 -16.42 16.91 7.22
C THR A 33 -15.07 16.30 7.61
N PRO A 34 -14.10 17.11 8.08
CA PRO A 34 -12.84 16.59 8.61
C PRO A 34 -13.05 15.61 9.77
N GLU A 35 -14.01 15.86 10.66
CA GLU A 35 -14.32 14.99 11.80
C GLU A 35 -14.87 13.64 11.33
N GLU A 36 -15.75 13.64 10.32
CA GLU A 36 -16.32 12.41 9.75
C GLU A 36 -15.27 11.60 8.97
N TYR A 37 -14.37 12.29 8.27
CA TYR A 37 -13.32 11.63 7.47
C TYR A 37 -12.09 11.24 8.28
N GLY A 38 -11.84 11.86 9.43
CA GLY A 38 -10.64 11.68 10.25
C GLY A 38 -10.23 10.23 10.48
N PRO A 39 -11.14 9.35 10.95
CA PRO A 39 -10.84 7.93 11.14
C PRO A 39 -10.41 7.22 9.85
N MET A 40 -11.03 7.56 8.71
CA MET A 40 -10.69 6.98 7.41
C MET A 40 -9.35 7.51 6.90
N ARG A 41 -9.04 8.79 7.14
CA ARG A 41 -7.74 9.38 6.82
C ARG A 41 -6.61 8.64 7.52
N ALA A 42 -6.77 8.35 8.82
CA ALA A 42 -5.79 7.60 9.61
C ALA A 42 -5.55 6.20 9.03
N LYS A 43 -6.62 5.42 8.76
CA LYS A 43 -6.48 4.10 8.14
C LYS A 43 -5.79 4.14 6.78
N ARG A 44 -6.11 5.13 5.94
CA ARG A 44 -5.46 5.29 4.64
C ARG A 44 -3.98 5.64 4.77
N GLU A 45 -3.57 6.35 5.82
CA GLU A 45 -2.16 6.59 6.11
C GLU A 45 -1.46 5.30 6.55
N GLU A 46 -2.05 4.56 7.48
CA GLU A 46 -1.53 3.25 7.93
C GLU A 46 -1.33 2.28 6.76
N TRP A 47 -2.28 2.22 5.81
CA TRP A 47 -2.14 1.37 4.62
C TRP A 47 -1.05 1.83 3.67
N ARG A 48 -0.85 3.15 3.50
CA ARG A 48 0.25 3.68 2.69
C ARG A 48 1.61 3.35 3.32
N GLU A 49 1.72 3.52 4.63
CA GLU A 49 2.93 3.14 5.37
C GLU A 49 3.22 1.65 5.25
N ALA A 50 2.18 0.80 5.36
CA ALA A 50 2.33 -0.64 5.18
C ALA A 50 2.78 -1.02 3.76
N ILE A 51 2.23 -0.36 2.72
CA ILE A 51 2.68 -0.54 1.33
C ILE A 51 4.16 -0.18 1.21
N ASN A 52 4.58 0.99 1.71
CA ASN A 52 5.98 1.42 1.64
C ASN A 52 6.92 0.43 2.34
N GLN A 53 6.51 -0.12 3.49
CA GLN A 53 7.29 -1.14 4.20
C GLN A 53 7.40 -2.43 3.39
N CYS A 54 6.31 -2.89 2.79
CA CYS A 54 6.31 -4.07 1.92
C CYS A 54 7.18 -3.86 0.67
N GLU A 55 7.09 -2.70 0.01
CA GLU A 55 7.90 -2.37 -1.16
C GLU A 55 9.39 -2.29 -0.81
N ALA A 56 9.75 -1.79 0.38
CA ALA A 56 11.13 -1.82 0.88
C ALA A 56 11.64 -3.25 1.15
N GLN A 57 10.78 -4.14 1.66
CA GLN A 57 11.12 -5.56 1.84
C GLN A 57 11.36 -6.25 0.49
N LEU A 58 10.53 -5.98 -0.53
CA LEU A 58 10.75 -6.51 -1.89
C LEU A 58 12.08 -6.04 -2.47
N ALA A 59 12.39 -4.75 -2.35
CA ALA A 59 13.68 -4.22 -2.82
C ALA A 59 14.86 -4.91 -2.14
N THR A 60 14.75 -5.20 -0.84
CA THR A 60 15.79 -5.93 -0.09
C THR A 60 15.94 -7.38 -0.56
N LEU A 61 14.84 -8.05 -0.93
CA LEU A 61 14.87 -9.40 -1.50
C LEU A 61 15.49 -9.40 -2.90
N ASP A 62 15.18 -8.41 -3.72
CA ASP A 62 15.76 -8.24 -5.07
C ASP A 62 17.29 -8.03 -5.01
N GLU A 63 17.79 -7.33 -3.99
CA GLU A 63 19.24 -7.14 -3.77
C GLU A 63 19.94 -8.42 -3.27
N GLN A 64 19.20 -9.33 -2.63
CA GLN A 64 19.71 -10.58 -2.06
C GLN A 64 19.69 -11.76 -3.04
N GLU A 65 18.90 -11.68 -4.12
CA GLU A 65 18.97 -12.62 -5.23
C GLU A 65 20.20 -12.27 -6.09
N PRO A 66 21.33 -13.02 -6.00
CA PRO A 66 22.44 -12.78 -6.91
C PRO A 66 21.94 -12.94 -8.34
N ALA A 67 22.50 -12.17 -9.27
CA ALA A 67 22.20 -12.22 -10.70
C ALA A 67 22.56 -13.59 -11.32
N GLU A 68 21.86 -14.67 -10.97
CA GLU A 68 21.86 -15.93 -11.68
C GLU A 68 20.89 -15.82 -12.85
N GLN A 69 21.33 -15.12 -13.89
CA GLN A 69 20.88 -15.33 -15.27
C GLN A 69 21.77 -14.53 -16.22
N GLY A 70 22.92 -15.12 -16.53
CA GLY A 70 23.86 -14.58 -17.51
C GLY A 70 25.06 -15.48 -17.78
N ALA A 71 24.92 -16.80 -17.61
CA ALA A 71 25.87 -17.76 -18.18
C ALA A 71 25.21 -18.34 -19.44
N ILE A 72 25.54 -17.73 -20.57
CA ILE A 72 25.32 -18.26 -21.94
C ILE A 72 26.44 -19.23 -22.26
#